data_AF-A0A1Q6KCQ5-F1
#
_entry.id   AF-A0A1Q6KCQ5-F1
#
_cell.length_a   1.000
_cell.length_b   1.000
_cell.length_c   1.000
_cell.angle_alpha   90.00
_cell.angle_beta   90.00
_cell.angle_gamma   90.00
#
_symmetry.space_group_name_H-M   'P 1'
#
loop_
_entity.id
_entity.type
_entity.pdbx_description
1 polymer ?
#
loop_
_entity_poly.entity_id
_entity_poly.type
_entity_poly.pdbx_seq_one_letter_code
_entity_poly.pdbx_strand_id
1 'polypeptide(L)'
;MKLRIDLKIIIFMIIFGITKQLRIYIIVMFFCFLHELGHIIVGKILGLKIEKIEMTPCGFSTAFSGAKKVDIIVALAGPAVSFMLAILFRYIELEPYIGSEEAVYSNLLILIFNLLPLYPLDGGRIFKGMLEIKLNCQKVNKIISKTSESVLIILTIISSIAVYYFKNIAIFLICIFLWEIIIKRKSNKTLDILRRK
;
A
#
# COMPACT_ATOMS: atom_id res chain seq x y z
N MET A 1 -6.60 -19.13 7.06
CA MET A 1 -6.61 -17.97 6.16
C MET A 1 -7.99 -17.35 6.18
N LYS A 2 -8.11 -16.08 6.60
CA LYS A 2 -9.38 -15.32 6.53
C LYS A 2 -9.30 -14.32 5.37
N LEU A 3 -10.23 -14.39 4.43
CA LEU A 3 -10.39 -13.37 3.39
C LEU A 3 -11.37 -12.30 3.88
N ARG A 4 -10.98 -11.02 3.82
CA ARG A 4 -11.86 -9.90 4.16
C ARG A 4 -11.94 -8.93 3.00
N ILE A 5 -13.16 -8.64 2.55
CA ILE A 5 -13.42 -7.69 1.48
C ILE A 5 -14.11 -6.49 2.11
N ASP A 6 -13.54 -5.30 1.95
CA ASP A 6 -14.16 -4.06 2.42
C ASP A 6 -15.25 -3.61 1.44
N LEU A 7 -16.49 -3.52 1.92
CA LEU A 7 -17.65 -3.07 1.13
C LEU A 7 -17.47 -1.65 0.55
N LYS A 8 -16.55 -0.84 1.10
CA LYS A 8 -16.18 0.46 0.52
C LYS A 8 -15.70 0.36 -0.93
N ILE A 9 -15.24 -0.81 -1.39
CA ILE A 9 -14.84 -1.03 -2.79
C ILE A 9 -15.99 -0.71 -3.74
N ILE A 10 -17.22 -1.10 -3.38
CA ILE A 10 -18.41 -0.84 -4.21
C ILE A 10 -18.65 0.67 -4.35
N ILE A 11 -18.51 1.42 -3.25
CA ILE A 11 -18.66 2.88 -3.26
C ILE A 11 -17.60 3.52 -4.16
N PHE A 12 -16.35 3.08 -4.07
CA PHE A 12 -15.29 3.55 -4.94
C PHE A 12 -15.58 3.21 -6.41
N MET A 13 -16.02 2.00 -6.72
CA MET A 13 -16.40 1.64 -8.09
C MET A 13 -17.50 2.55 -8.66
N ILE A 14 -18.50 2.90 -7.85
CA ILE A 14 -19.56 3.84 -8.26
C ILE A 14 -18.99 5.24 -8.52
N ILE A 15 -18.17 5.77 -7.60
CA ILE A 15 -17.54 7.09 -7.75
C ILE A 15 -16.68 7.14 -9.02
N PHE A 16 -15.81 6.14 -9.21
CA PHE A 16 -14.93 6.06 -10.38
C PHE A 16 -15.71 5.78 -11.68
N GLY A 17 -16.85 5.11 -11.60
CA GLY A 17 -17.80 4.96 -12.70
C GLY A 17 -18.38 6.31 -13.14
N ILE A 18 -18.85 7.12 -12.18
CA ILE A 18 -19.40 8.46 -12.44
C ILE A 18 -18.33 9.39 -13.00
N THR A 19 -17.09 9.32 -12.51
CA THR A 19 -15.98 10.16 -13.00
C THR A 19 -15.37 9.68 -14.32
N LYS A 20 -15.90 8.60 -14.92
CA LYS A 20 -15.35 7.94 -16.13
C LYS A 20 -13.90 7.43 -15.97
N GLN A 21 -13.48 7.18 -14.73
CA GLN A 21 -12.14 6.70 -14.38
C GLN A 21 -12.14 5.21 -13.96
N LEU A 22 -13.25 4.49 -14.15
CA LEU A 22 -13.38 3.10 -13.75
C LEU A 22 -12.32 2.19 -14.41
N ARG A 23 -11.98 2.45 -15.67
CA ARG A 23 -10.97 1.68 -16.41
C ARG A 23 -9.60 1.77 -15.74
N ILE A 24 -9.11 2.98 -15.44
CA ILE A 24 -7.81 3.15 -14.77
C ILE A 24 -7.81 2.53 -13.37
N TYR A 25 -8.93 2.64 -12.65
CA TYR A 25 -9.08 2.03 -11.32
C TYR A 25 -8.94 0.50 -11.38
N ILE A 26 -9.60 -0.16 -12.33
CA ILE A 26 -9.50 -1.62 -12.52
C ILE A 26 -8.06 -2.03 -12.85
N ILE A 27 -7.40 -1.28 -13.74
CA ILE A 27 -6.00 -1.55 -14.13
C ILE A 27 -5.07 -1.44 -12.90
N VAL A 28 -5.20 -0.37 -12.12
CA VAL A 28 -4.39 -0.19 -10.90
C VAL A 28 -4.68 -1.28 -9.88
N MET A 29 -5.95 -1.65 -9.67
CA MET A 29 -6.31 -2.74 -8.74
C MET A 29 -5.75 -4.09 -9.20
N PHE A 30 -5.73 -4.36 -10.51
CA PHE A 30 -5.10 -5.55 -11.07
C PHE A 30 -3.59 -5.58 -10.80
N PHE A 31 -2.89 -4.48 -11.01
CA PHE A 31 -1.45 -4.42 -10.68
C PHE A 31 -1.17 -4.44 -9.18
N CYS A 32 -2.05 -3.87 -8.34
CA CYS A 32 -1.97 -4.01 -6.88
C CYS A 32 -2.12 -5.48 -6.46
N PHE A 33 -2.97 -6.25 -7.15
CA PHE A 33 -3.10 -7.68 -6.91
C PHE A 33 -1.81 -8.42 -7.27
N LEU A 34 -1.22 -8.14 -8.44
CA LEU A 34 0.06 -8.75 -8.84
C LEU A 34 1.21 -8.38 -7.88
N HIS A 35 1.25 -7.13 -7.41
CA HIS A 35 2.17 -6.67 -6.38
C HIS A 35 2.02 -7.50 -5.09
N GLU A 36 0.80 -7.67 -4.60
CA GLU A 36 0.52 -8.44 -3.40
C GLU A 36 0.84 -9.94 -3.57
N LEU A 37 0.62 -10.49 -4.77
CA LEU A 37 1.06 -11.85 -5.09
C LEU A 37 2.56 -12.02 -4.91
N GLY A 38 3.37 -10.99 -5.22
CA GLY A 38 4.80 -10.97 -4.93
C GLY A 38 5.10 -11.22 -3.45
N HIS A 39 4.42 -10.49 -2.55
CA HIS A 39 4.54 -10.70 -1.10
C HIS A 39 4.12 -12.11 -0.68
N ILE A 40 3.01 -12.60 -1.23
CA ILE A 40 2.47 -13.93 -0.92
C ILE A 40 3.43 -15.05 -1.34
N ILE A 41 3.98 -14.97 -2.55
CA ILE A 41 4.91 -15.96 -3.09
C ILE A 41 6.16 -16.02 -2.23
N VAL A 42 6.81 -14.87 -2.00
CA VAL A 42 8.04 -14.81 -1.19
C VAL A 42 7.76 -15.21 0.26
N GLY A 43 6.64 -14.77 0.84
CA GLY A 43 6.24 -15.17 2.19
C GLY A 43 6.06 -16.68 2.32
N LYS A 44 5.42 -17.34 1.34
CA LYS A 44 5.27 -18.80 1.32
C LYS A 44 6.61 -19.53 1.15
N ILE A 45 7.48 -19.04 0.26
CA ILE A 45 8.84 -19.62 0.07
C ILE A 45 9.63 -19.56 1.38
N LEU A 46 9.46 -18.49 2.16
CA LEU A 46 10.09 -18.31 3.47
C LEU A 46 9.35 -19.03 4.62
N GLY A 47 8.34 -19.86 4.31
CA GLY A 47 7.61 -20.68 5.28
C GLY A 47 6.64 -19.90 6.18
N LEU A 48 6.30 -18.64 5.83
CA LEU A 48 5.36 -17.85 6.61
C LEU A 48 3.92 -18.33 6.41
N LYS A 49 3.15 -18.35 7.49
CA LYS A 49 1.71 -18.70 7.44
C LYS A 49 0.89 -17.45 7.16
N ILE A 50 0.02 -17.52 6.16
CA ILE A 50 -0.91 -16.44 5.82
C ILE A 50 -2.09 -16.47 6.80
N GLU A 51 -2.21 -15.42 7.61
CA GLU A 51 -3.31 -15.29 8.58
C GLU A 51 -4.55 -14.69 7.92
N LYS A 52 -4.36 -13.57 7.21
CA LYS A 52 -5.43 -12.75 6.65
C LYS A 52 -4.99 -12.14 5.32
N ILE A 53 -5.90 -12.13 4.35
CA ILE A 53 -5.79 -11.31 3.14
C ILE A 53 -6.96 -10.34 3.17
N GLU A 54 -6.69 -9.05 3.03
CA GLU A 54 -7.70 -8.00 3.04
C GLU A 54 -7.65 -7.22 1.72
N MET A 55 -8.81 -7.08 1.10
CA MET A 55 -9.01 -6.26 -0.09
C MET A 55 -9.73 -4.98 0.33
N THR A 56 -9.12 -3.85 0.02
CA THR A 56 -9.64 -2.50 0.31
C THR A 56 -9.74 -1.70 -0.99
N PRO A 57 -10.41 -0.54 -0.98
CA PRO A 57 -10.50 0.30 -2.17
C PRO A 57 -9.14 0.74 -2.73
N CYS A 58 -8.10 0.79 -1.89
CA CYS A 58 -6.77 1.25 -2.28
C CYS A 58 -5.80 0.12 -2.64
N GLY A 59 -6.25 -1.15 -2.59
CA GLY A 59 -5.43 -2.29 -2.93
C GLY A 59 -5.61 -3.47 -1.98
N PHE A 60 -4.61 -4.34 -1.98
CA PHE A 60 -4.59 -5.58 -1.20
C PHE A 60 -3.58 -5.47 -0.07
N SER A 61 -3.78 -6.25 0.99
CA SER A 61 -2.79 -6.40 2.05
C SER A 61 -2.86 -7.80 2.66
N THR A 62 -1.71 -8.40 2.89
CA THR A 62 -1.59 -9.72 3.52
C THR A 62 -0.90 -9.61 4.88
N ALA A 63 -1.51 -10.24 5.88
CA ALA A 63 -0.91 -10.43 7.20
C ALA A 63 -0.30 -11.83 7.29
N PHE A 64 0.97 -11.88 7.68
CA PHE A 64 1.72 -13.11 7.90
C PHE A 64 1.99 -13.34 9.39
N SER A 65 2.01 -14.61 9.78
CA SER A 65 2.52 -15.09 11.07
C SER A 65 3.97 -15.55 10.90
N GLY A 66 4.90 -14.98 11.68
CA GLY A 66 6.31 -15.42 11.69
C GLY A 66 7.33 -14.36 12.12
N ALA A 67 8.62 -14.66 11.95
CA ALA A 67 9.74 -13.89 12.51
C ALA A 67 10.02 -12.53 11.82
N LYS A 68 10.42 -11.53 12.61
CA LYS A 68 10.62 -10.12 12.20
C LYS A 68 11.63 -9.86 11.07
N LYS A 69 12.74 -10.61 11.00
CA LYS A 69 13.76 -10.42 9.94
C LYS A 69 13.24 -10.78 8.54
N VAL A 70 12.28 -11.69 8.47
CA VAL A 70 11.64 -12.14 7.22
C VAL A 70 10.78 -11.02 6.62
N ASP A 71 10.34 -10.07 7.45
CA ASP A 71 9.42 -9.00 7.06
C ASP A 71 10.03 -8.02 6.04
N ILE A 72 11.35 -7.76 6.10
CA ILE A 72 12.02 -6.87 5.13
C ILE A 72 12.05 -7.51 3.73
N ILE A 73 12.43 -8.79 3.65
CA ILE A 73 12.54 -9.51 2.38
C ILE A 73 11.15 -9.64 1.75
N VAL A 74 10.14 -9.98 2.56
CA VAL A 74 8.76 -10.02 2.10
C VAL A 74 8.31 -8.64 1.63
N ALA A 75 8.54 -7.57 2.42
CA ALA A 75 8.15 -6.22 2.04
C ALA A 75 8.85 -5.69 0.76
N LEU A 76 10.03 -6.20 0.40
CA LEU A 76 10.68 -5.86 -0.87
C LEU A 76 10.09 -6.60 -2.08
N ALA A 77 9.38 -7.72 -1.86
CA ALA A 77 8.88 -8.56 -2.94
C ALA A 77 7.84 -7.87 -3.83
N GLY A 78 6.85 -7.18 -3.24
CA GLY A 78 5.85 -6.43 -3.98
C GLY A 78 6.46 -5.31 -4.83
N PRO A 79 7.29 -4.41 -4.26
CA PRO A 79 8.05 -3.42 -5.01
C PRO A 79 8.88 -4.03 -6.15
N ALA A 80 9.55 -5.16 -5.92
CA ALA A 80 10.30 -5.85 -6.96
C ALA A 80 9.39 -6.30 -8.12
N VAL A 81 8.22 -6.87 -7.82
CA VAL A 81 7.23 -7.25 -8.83
C VAL A 81 6.76 -6.04 -9.62
N SER A 82 6.34 -4.94 -8.96
CA SER A 82 5.92 -3.73 -9.67
C SER A 82 7.03 -3.16 -10.55
N PHE A 83 8.27 -3.14 -10.07
CA PHE A 83 9.40 -2.68 -10.87
C PHE A 83 9.64 -3.57 -12.10
N MET A 84 9.62 -4.89 -11.94
CA MET A 84 9.78 -5.84 -13.05
C MET A 84 8.65 -5.68 -14.09
N LEU A 85 7.40 -5.55 -13.63
CA LEU A 85 6.26 -5.36 -14.53
C LEU A 85 6.34 -4.02 -15.27
N ALA A 86 6.78 -2.95 -14.62
CA ALA A 86 6.99 -1.65 -15.28
C ALA A 86 8.03 -1.75 -16.42
N ILE A 87 9.10 -2.53 -16.24
CA ILE A 87 10.08 -2.76 -17.31
C ILE A 87 9.49 -3.66 -18.40
N LEU A 88 8.81 -4.73 -18.02
CA LEU A 88 8.25 -5.71 -18.94
C LEU A 88 7.24 -5.08 -19.91
N PHE A 89 6.29 -4.30 -19.38
CA PHE A 89 5.25 -3.65 -20.19
C PHE A 89 5.74 -2.47 -21.03
N ARG A 90 7.01 -2.08 -20.90
CA ARG A 90 7.65 -1.20 -21.87
C ARG A 90 7.89 -1.90 -23.22
N TYR A 91 8.00 -3.23 -23.21
CA TYR A 91 8.31 -4.04 -24.39
C TYR A 91 7.17 -4.96 -24.82
N ILE A 92 6.13 -5.10 -23.99
CA ILE A 92 4.97 -5.95 -24.25
C ILE A 92 3.70 -5.10 -24.25
N GLU A 93 2.90 -5.27 -25.30
CA GLU A 93 1.60 -4.63 -25.44
C GLU A 93 0.48 -5.62 -25.08
N LEU A 94 -0.54 -5.15 -24.35
CA LEU A 94 -1.74 -5.91 -24.00
C LEU A 94 -2.99 -5.29 -24.64
N GLU A 95 -2.81 -4.64 -25.79
CA GLU A 95 -3.90 -4.05 -26.56
C GLU A 95 -4.90 -5.13 -27.03
N PRO A 96 -6.21 -4.82 -27.11
CA PRO A 96 -6.83 -3.52 -26.86
C PRO A 96 -7.19 -3.26 -25.38
N TYR A 97 -6.79 -4.13 -24.46
CA TYR A 97 -7.30 -4.11 -23.08
C TYR A 97 -6.54 -3.14 -22.18
N ILE A 98 -5.21 -3.25 -22.15
CA ILE A 98 -4.33 -2.43 -21.31
C ILE A 98 -3.21 -1.87 -22.19
N GLY A 99 -3.12 -0.55 -22.28
CA GLY A 99 -2.04 0.09 -23.00
C GLY A 99 -0.71 -0.06 -22.27
N SER A 100 0.38 -0.17 -23.03
CA SER A 100 1.75 -0.27 -22.49
C SER A 100 2.04 0.86 -21.51
N GLU A 101 1.77 2.11 -21.90
CA GLU A 101 1.92 3.29 -21.04
C GLU A 101 1.07 3.21 -19.77
N GLU A 102 -0.18 2.76 -19.87
CA GLU A 102 -1.07 2.62 -18.71
C GLU A 102 -0.52 1.59 -17.72
N ALA A 103 0.01 0.47 -18.23
CA ALA A 103 0.63 -0.56 -17.41
C ALA A 103 1.93 -0.08 -16.76
N VAL A 104 2.80 0.59 -17.50
CA VAL A 104 4.06 1.15 -17.00
C VAL A 104 3.78 2.18 -15.91
N TYR A 105 2.91 3.16 -16.17
CA TYR A 105 2.59 4.20 -15.20
C TYR A 105 1.89 3.65 -13.97
N SER A 106 0.98 2.67 -14.11
CA SER A 106 0.31 2.04 -12.96
C SER A 106 1.32 1.32 -12.06
N ASN A 107 2.26 0.56 -12.64
CA ASN A 107 3.27 -0.14 -11.86
C ASN A 107 4.26 0.82 -11.19
N LEU A 108 4.68 1.89 -11.88
CA LEU A 108 5.53 2.93 -11.28
C LEU A 108 4.81 3.67 -10.15
N LEU A 109 3.52 3.99 -10.33
CA LEU A 109 2.70 4.59 -9.28
C LEU A 109 2.66 3.69 -8.04
N ILE A 110 2.31 2.41 -8.20
CA ILE A 110 2.24 1.43 -7.11
C ILE A 110 3.60 1.30 -6.42
N LEU A 111 4.69 1.26 -7.19
CA LEU A 111 6.06 1.18 -6.68
C LEU A 111 6.41 2.40 -5.82
N ILE A 112 6.23 3.61 -6.35
CA ILE A 112 6.59 4.86 -5.68
C ILE A 112 5.77 5.01 -4.39
N PHE A 113 4.45 4.79 -4.46
CA PHE A 113 3.59 4.91 -3.29
C PHE A 113 3.95 3.89 -2.22
N ASN A 114 4.12 2.61 -2.57
CA ASN A 114 4.44 1.59 -1.58
C ASN A 114 5.84 1.72 -0.99
N LEU A 115 6.80 2.35 -1.69
CA LEU A 115 8.14 2.61 -1.14
C LEU A 115 8.22 3.85 -0.23
N LEU A 116 7.15 4.63 -0.09
CA LEU A 116 7.13 5.72 0.88
C LEU A 116 7.38 5.18 2.30
N PRO A 117 8.18 5.88 3.15
CA PRO A 117 8.45 5.47 4.52
C PRO A 117 7.27 5.77 5.45
N LEU A 118 6.08 5.35 5.04
CA LEU A 118 4.79 5.53 5.71
C LEU A 118 4.24 4.16 6.07
N TYR A 119 4.18 3.83 7.36
CA TYR A 119 3.65 2.54 7.78
C TYR A 119 2.12 2.59 7.81
N PRO A 120 1.41 1.63 7.19
CA PRO A 120 1.82 0.24 6.94
C PRO A 120 2.32 -0.10 5.53
N LEU A 121 2.60 0.88 4.66
CA LEU A 121 3.15 0.61 3.32
C LEU A 121 4.51 -0.09 3.40
N ASP A 122 4.93 -0.73 2.32
CA ASP A 122 6.12 -1.58 2.31
C ASP A 122 7.41 -0.83 2.64
N GLY A 123 7.60 0.39 2.17
CA GLY A 123 8.71 1.26 2.54
C GLY A 123 8.72 1.56 4.04
N GLY A 124 7.54 1.72 4.64
CA GLY A 124 7.36 1.82 6.09
C GLY A 124 7.70 0.50 6.82
N ARG A 125 7.37 -0.66 6.25
CA ARG A 125 7.71 -2.00 6.80
C ARG A 125 9.21 -2.27 6.73
N ILE A 126 9.84 -1.97 5.58
CA ILE A 126 11.28 -2.04 5.37
C ILE A 126 11.99 -1.14 6.38
N PHE A 127 11.59 0.13 6.47
CA PHE A 127 12.18 1.08 7.40
C PHE A 127 12.04 0.64 8.85
N LYS A 128 10.87 0.13 9.25
CA LYS A 128 10.64 -0.43 10.58
C LYS A 128 11.58 -1.61 10.84
N GLY A 129 11.66 -2.58 9.92
CA GLY A 129 12.51 -3.75 10.04
C GLY A 129 13.99 -3.37 10.20
N MET A 130 14.47 -2.39 9.44
CA MET A 130 15.84 -1.87 9.56
C MET A 130 16.13 -1.27 10.94
N LEU A 131 15.17 -0.51 11.51
CA LEU A 131 15.32 0.06 12.84
C LEU A 131 15.28 -1.00 13.95
N GLU A 132 14.45 -2.05 13.80
CA GLU A 132 14.36 -3.16 14.77
C GLU A 132 15.65 -3.97 14.89
N ILE A 133 16.58 -3.88 13.94
CA ILE A 133 17.90 -4.52 14.04
C ILE A 133 18.74 -3.86 15.13
N LYS A 134 18.62 -2.54 15.34
CA LYS A 134 19.50 -1.76 16.22
C LYS A 134 18.81 -1.19 17.46
N LEU A 135 17.49 -1.06 17.43
CA LEU A 135 16.72 -0.32 18.44
C LEU A 135 15.66 -1.19 19.12
N ASN A 136 15.30 -0.82 20.35
CA ASN A 136 14.20 -1.46 21.06
C ASN A 136 12.84 -1.12 20.43
N CYS A 137 11.85 -1.99 20.65
CA CYS A 137 10.53 -1.88 20.01
C CYS A 137 9.82 -0.54 20.31
N GLN A 138 10.04 0.05 21.49
CA GLN A 138 9.43 1.32 21.87
C GLN A 138 9.99 2.49 21.05
N LYS A 139 11.32 2.59 20.93
CA LYS A 139 11.99 3.63 20.13
C LYS A 139 11.64 3.48 18.65
N VAL A 140 11.64 2.26 18.12
CA VAL A 140 11.23 1.98 16.72
C VAL A 140 9.83 2.50 16.46
N ASN A 141 8.86 2.13 17.31
CA ASN A 141 7.48 2.57 17.11
C ASN A 141 7.32 4.09 17.20
N LYS A 142 8.09 4.77 18.06
CA LYS A 142 8.08 6.24 18.15
C LYS A 142 8.62 6.88 16.88
N ILE A 143 9.75 6.39 16.37
CA ILE A 143 10.36 6.88 15.12
C ILE A 143 9.41 6.65 13.94
N ILE A 144 8.90 5.43 13.78
CA ILE A 144 7.98 5.09 12.68
C ILE A 144 6.72 5.94 12.70
N SER A 145 6.11 6.14 13.88
CA SER A 145 4.94 7.02 13.99
C SER A 145 5.27 8.45 13.56
N LYS A 146 6.38 9.02 14.04
CA LYS A 146 6.79 10.38 13.70
C LYS A 146 7.11 10.52 12.20
N THR A 147 7.85 9.58 11.63
CA THR A 147 8.16 9.58 10.19
C THR A 147 6.90 9.45 9.34
N SER A 148 5.99 8.53 9.68
CA SER A 148 4.73 8.35 8.93
C SER A 148 3.87 9.61 8.96
N GLU A 149 3.82 10.30 10.10
CA GLU A 149 3.11 11.59 10.23
C GLU A 149 3.75 12.69 9.39
N SER A 150 5.07 12.84 9.46
CA SER A 150 5.79 13.85 8.65
C SER A 150 5.61 13.62 7.15
N VAL A 151 5.73 12.37 6.69
CA VAL A 151 5.51 12.01 5.27
C VAL A 151 4.08 12.31 4.85
N LEU A 152 3.08 11.98 5.69
CA LEU A 152 1.68 12.24 5.38
C LEU A 152 1.36 13.73 5.29
N ILE A 153 1.93 14.55 6.18
CA ILE A 153 1.76 16.02 6.13
C ILE A 153 2.31 16.57 4.82
N ILE A 154 3.52 16.18 4.44
CA ILE A 154 4.13 16.60 3.16
C ILE A 154 3.26 16.15 1.98
N LEU A 155 2.82 14.90 1.99
CA LEU A 155 1.96 14.36 0.94
C LEU A 155 0.63 15.12 0.85
N THR A 156 0.05 15.52 1.98
CA THR A 156 -1.19 16.31 2.05
C THR A 156 -1.01 17.70 1.43
N ILE A 157 0.14 18.34 1.63
CA ILE A 157 0.45 19.64 1.02
C ILE A 157 0.56 19.48 -0.50
N ILE A 158 1.36 18.51 -0.96
CA ILE A 158 1.56 18.23 -2.38
C ILE A 158 0.22 17.87 -3.06
N SER A 159 -0.57 17.02 -2.42
CA SER A 159 -1.87 16.59 -2.96
C SER A 159 -2.87 17.74 -3.02
N SER A 160 -2.86 18.66 -2.05
CA SER A 160 -3.75 19.84 -2.06
C SER A 160 -3.44 20.76 -3.24
N ILE A 161 -2.16 20.98 -3.52
CA ILE A 161 -1.70 21.71 -4.71
C ILE A 161 -2.13 20.95 -5.97
N ALA A 162 -1.92 19.64 -6.04
CA ALA A 162 -2.32 18.82 -7.18
C ALA A 162 -3.83 18.83 -7.44
N VAL A 163 -4.67 18.77 -6.39
CA VAL A 163 -6.13 18.88 -6.52
C VAL A 163 -6.53 20.21 -7.14
N TYR A 164 -5.87 21.31 -6.75
CA TYR A 164 -6.14 22.63 -7.31
C TYR A 164 -5.83 22.70 -8.81
N TYR A 165 -4.68 22.16 -9.25
CA TYR A 165 -4.27 22.20 -10.66
C TYR A 165 -5.01 21.19 -11.54
N PHE A 166 -5.08 19.92 -11.12
CA PHE A 166 -5.64 18.83 -11.93
C PHE A 166 -7.15 18.69 -11.80
N LYS A 167 -7.78 19.37 -10.82
CA LYS A 167 -9.22 19.29 -10.50
C LYS A 167 -9.72 17.86 -10.36
N ASN A 168 -8.84 16.96 -9.92
CA ASN A 168 -9.14 15.54 -9.81
C ASN A 168 -9.45 15.16 -8.36
N ILE A 169 -10.72 14.87 -8.09
CA ILE A 169 -11.23 14.46 -6.77
C ILE A 169 -10.58 13.15 -6.28
N ALA A 170 -10.10 12.28 -7.18
CA ALA A 170 -9.47 11.02 -6.79
C ALA A 170 -8.23 11.25 -5.90
N ILE A 171 -7.44 12.30 -6.18
CA ILE A 171 -6.26 12.65 -5.39
C ILE A 171 -6.66 12.99 -3.95
N PHE A 172 -7.75 13.74 -3.79
CA PHE A 172 -8.28 14.11 -2.48
C PHE A 172 -8.76 12.87 -1.70
N LEU A 173 -9.47 11.95 -2.36
CA LEU A 173 -9.96 10.71 -1.74
C LEU A 173 -8.83 9.81 -1.24
N ILE A 174 -7.74 9.67 -2.02
CA ILE A 174 -6.56 8.90 -1.61
C ILE A 174 -5.94 9.50 -0.34
N CYS A 175 -5.82 10.82 -0.25
CA CYS A 175 -5.27 11.48 0.93
C CYS A 175 -6.13 11.28 2.19
N ILE A 176 -7.45 11.38 2.06
CA ILE A 176 -8.37 11.07 3.17
C ILE A 176 -8.17 9.63 3.64
N PHE A 177 -8.05 8.69 2.71
CA PHE A 177 -7.87 7.28 3.05
C PHE A 177 -6.55 7.02 3.79
N LEU A 178 -5.45 7.64 3.35
CA LEU A 178 -4.16 7.54 4.03
C LEU A 178 -4.21 8.10 5.46
N TRP A 179 -4.96 9.19 5.67
CA TRP A 179 -5.25 9.71 7.01
C TRP A 179 -6.08 8.72 7.85
N GLU A 180 -7.11 8.10 7.27
CA GLU A 180 -7.94 7.10 7.94
C GLU A 180 -7.08 5.94 8.47
N ILE A 181 -6.12 5.46 7.68
CA ILE A 181 -5.17 4.39 8.08
C ILE A 181 -4.34 4.82 9.30
N ILE A 182 -3.75 6.01 9.27
CA ILE A 182 -2.86 6.48 10.34
C ILE A 182 -3.65 6.78 11.63
N ILE A 183 -4.86 7.32 11.52
CA ILE A 183 -5.75 7.57 12.67
C ILE A 183 -6.18 6.25 13.30
N LYS A 184 -6.64 5.27 12.51
CA LYS A 184 -7.01 3.93 13.01
C LYS A 184 -5.85 3.26 13.74
N ARG A 185 -4.62 3.43 13.24
CA ARG A 185 -3.43 2.91 13.90
C ARG A 185 -3.18 3.55 15.27
N LYS A 186 -3.32 4.87 15.39
CA LYS A 186 -3.20 5.56 16.70
C LYS A 186 -4.26 5.06 17.68
N SER A 187 -5.51 4.95 17.23
CA SER A 187 -6.63 4.47 18.05
C SER A 187 -6.40 3.05 18.58
N ASN A 188 -6.02 2.11 17.72
CA ASN A 188 -5.75 0.71 18.11
C ASN A 188 -4.59 0.61 19.12
N LYS A 189 -3.53 1.40 18.94
CA LYS A 189 -2.40 1.43 19.87
C LYS A 189 -2.80 1.93 21.26
N THR A 190 -3.68 2.93 21.33
CA THR A 190 -4.21 3.42 22.62
C THR A 190 -5.09 2.38 23.30
N LEU A 191 -5.93 1.66 22.55
CA LEU A 191 -6.78 0.59 23.07
C LEU A 191 -5.97 -0.59 23.62
N ASP A 192 -4.86 -0.97 22.97
CA ASP A 192 -3.98 -2.05 23.46
C ASP A 192 -3.27 -1.67 24.77
N ILE A 193 -2.95 -0.39 24.98
CA ILE A 193 -2.36 0.08 26.24
C ILE A 193 -3.41 0.03 27.36
N LEU A 194 -4.66 0.39 27.08
CA LEU A 194 -5.76 0.35 28.04
C LEU A 194 -6.15 -1.07 28.43
N ARG A 195 -6.07 -2.05 27.52
CA ARG A 195 -6.34 -3.47 27.80
C ARG A 195 -5.28 -4.20 28.62
N ARG A 196 -4.09 -3.59 28.79
CA ARG A 196 -2.97 -4.15 29.56
C ARG A 196 -2.86 -3.58 30.98
N LYS A 197 -3.78 -2.70 31.37
CA LYS A 197 -3.99 -2.25 32.74
C LYS A 197 -5.18 -2.98 33.33
#